data_AF-A0A6V7LMG4-F1
#
_entry.id   AF-A0A6V7LMG4-F1
#
_cell.length_a   1.000
_cell.length_b   1.000
_cell.length_c   1.000
_cell.angle_alpha   90.00
_cell.angle_beta   90.00
_cell.angle_gamma   90.00
#
_symmetry.space_group_name_H-M   'P 1'
#
loop_
_entity.id
_entity.type
_entity.pdbx_description
1 polymer ?
#
loop_
_entity_poly.entity_id
_entity_poly.type
_entity_poly.pdbx_seq_one_letter_code
_entity_poly.pdbx_strand_id
1 'polypeptide(L)'
;DIQQCTGPLELLNEFNAEGREKIAKLKRSIERLSDLAETELNMKRKSELLLEVDDRKSQLSMAMASFKKANIVAACIIDKISKDELLSTSDEQQNLLRKRRDRQHFAETANKATDRLMSISRTLAETTQRSANTLETLC
;
A
#
# COMPACT_ATOMS: atom_id res chain seq x y z
N ASP A 1 18.95 -5.96 4.08
CA ASP A 1 18.29 -7.09 4.76
C ASP A 1 16.94 -7.31 4.09
N ILE A 2 16.62 -8.55 3.71
CA ILE A 2 15.35 -8.90 3.05
C ILE A 2 14.17 -8.61 3.98
N GLN A 3 14.32 -8.82 5.29
CA GLN A 3 13.24 -8.64 6.25
C GLN A 3 12.76 -7.19 6.38
N GLN A 4 13.60 -6.24 5.95
CA GLN A 4 13.32 -4.80 6.01
C GLN A 4 13.13 -4.19 4.60
N CYS A 5 12.98 -5.03 3.56
CA CYS A 5 12.81 -4.54 2.20
C CYS A 5 11.41 -3.96 2.02
N THR A 6 11.32 -2.63 2.12
CA THR A 6 10.15 -1.81 1.74
C THR A 6 10.29 -1.22 0.33
N GLY A 7 11.43 -1.45 -0.33
CA GLY A 7 11.73 -0.96 -1.67
C GLY A 7 10.99 -1.72 -2.79
N PRO A 8 11.18 -1.29 -4.04
CA PRO A 8 10.48 -1.86 -5.20
C PRO A 8 10.81 -3.35 -5.40
N LEU A 9 9.93 -4.05 -6.13
CA LEU A 9 10.02 -5.49 -6.34
C LEU A 9 11.35 -5.92 -6.97
N GLU A 10 11.94 -5.05 -7.80
CA GLU A 10 13.26 -5.23 -8.41
C GLU A 10 14.36 -5.42 -7.37
N LEU A 11 14.37 -4.61 -6.31
CA LEU A 11 15.35 -4.70 -5.23
C LEU A 11 15.19 -6.01 -4.44
N LEU A 12 13.94 -6.43 -4.19
CA LEU A 12 13.66 -7.74 -3.59
C LEU A 12 14.14 -8.89 -4.49
N ASN A 13 14.02 -8.75 -5.81
CA ASN A 13 14.50 -9.74 -6.78
C ASN A 13 16.03 -9.85 -6.80
N GLU A 14 16.75 -8.73 -6.66
CA GLU A 14 18.22 -8.72 -6.55
C GLU A 14 18.68 -9.44 -5.28
N PHE A 15 18.12 -9.10 -4.11
CA PHE A 15 18.43 -9.81 -2.87
C PHE A 15 18.07 -11.29 -2.95
N ASN A 16 16.99 -11.63 -3.65
CA ASN A 16 16.61 -13.01 -3.89
C ASN A 16 17.61 -13.76 -4.78
N ALA A 17 18.13 -13.09 -5.82
CA ALA A 17 19.14 -13.67 -6.70
C ALA A 17 20.44 -13.96 -5.93
N GLU A 18 20.94 -12.98 -5.16
CA GLU A 18 22.13 -13.13 -4.34
C GLU A 18 21.95 -14.21 -3.26
N GLY A 19 20.80 -14.22 -2.58
CA GLY A 19 20.47 -15.23 -1.57
C GLY A 19 20.43 -16.65 -2.15
N ARG A 20 19.81 -16.83 -3.33
CA ARG A 20 19.80 -18.11 -4.04
C ARG A 20 21.20 -18.55 -4.45
N GLU A 21 22.05 -17.63 -4.90
CA GLU A 21 23.43 -17.94 -5.26
C GLU A 21 24.23 -18.43 -4.05
N LYS A 22 24.11 -17.75 -2.90
CA LYS A 22 24.77 -18.16 -1.64
C LYS A 22 24.28 -19.53 -1.16
N ILE A 23 22.97 -19.78 -1.21
CA ILE A 23 22.38 -21.10 -0.88
C ILE A 23 22.91 -22.19 -1.82
N ALA A 24 23.03 -21.91 -3.11
CA ALA A 24 23.57 -22.86 -4.08
C ALA A 24 25.05 -23.15 -3.84
N LYS A 25 25.86 -22.14 -3.49
CA LYS A 25 27.25 -22.34 -3.07
C LYS A 25 27.34 -23.21 -1.82
N LEU A 26 26.53 -22.94 -0.80
CA LEU A 26 26.52 -23.70 0.45
C LEU A 26 26.13 -25.17 0.21
N LYS A 27 25.13 -25.44 -0.64
CA LYS A 27 24.75 -26.81 -1.04
C LYS A 27 25.91 -27.57 -1.66
N ARG A 28 26.58 -26.99 -2.65
CA ARG A 28 27.75 -27.61 -3.30
C ARG A 28 28.89 -27.88 -2.32
N SER A 29 29.12 -26.99 -1.36
CA SER A 29 30.13 -27.21 -0.32
C SER A 29 29.79 -28.37 0.60
N ILE A 30 28.50 -28.53 0.96
CA ILE A 30 28.02 -29.66 1.77
C ILE A 30 28.12 -30.98 0.99
N GLU A 31 27.76 -30.98 -0.30
CA GLU A 31 27.92 -32.15 -1.17
C GLU A 31 29.38 -32.58 -1.26
N ARG A 32 30.29 -31.63 -1.51
CA ARG A 32 31.74 -31.91 -1.53
C ARG A 32 32.26 -32.44 -0.18
N LEU A 33 31.73 -31.95 0.95
CA LEU A 33 32.08 -32.48 2.26
C LEU A 33 31.58 -33.91 2.45
N SER A 34 30.38 -34.22 1.93
CA SER A 34 29.82 -35.57 1.91
C SER A 34 30.69 -36.53 1.10
N ASP A 35 31.10 -36.14 -0.11
CA ASP A 35 31.98 -36.96 -0.96
C ASP A 35 33.33 -37.24 -0.25
N LEU A 36 33.92 -36.22 0.37
CA LEU A 36 35.15 -36.37 1.14
C LEU A 36 34.96 -37.34 2.32
N ALA A 37 33.86 -37.23 3.05
CA ALA A 37 33.53 -38.12 4.16
C ALA A 37 33.38 -39.58 3.69
N GLU A 38 32.81 -39.81 2.51
CA GLU A 38 32.65 -41.16 1.95
C GLU A 38 33.98 -41.81 1.61
N THR A 39 34.93 -41.04 1.06
CA THR A 39 36.27 -41.49 0.68
C THR A 39 37.25 -41.65 1.85
N GLU A 40 36.89 -41.17 3.05
CA GLU A 40 37.73 -41.25 4.24
C GLU A 40 37.90 -42.71 4.70
N LEU A 41 39.16 -43.14 4.85
CA LEU A 41 39.53 -44.51 5.20
C LEU A 41 39.48 -44.75 6.72
N ASN A 42 39.68 -43.69 7.50
CA ASN A 42 39.59 -43.78 8.95
C ASN A 42 38.12 -43.78 9.39
N MET A 43 37.63 -44.92 9.88
CA MET A 43 36.23 -45.11 10.30
C MET A 43 35.75 -44.09 11.35
N LYS A 44 36.61 -43.72 12.31
CA LYS A 44 36.25 -42.74 13.34
C LYS A 44 36.06 -41.36 12.71
N ARG A 45 37.01 -40.94 11.88
CA ARG A 45 36.97 -39.66 11.18
C ARG A 45 35.83 -39.59 10.16
N LYS A 46 35.57 -40.68 9.46
CA LYS A 46 34.40 -40.83 8.57
C LYS A 46 33.10 -40.62 9.32
N SER A 47 32.94 -41.26 10.48
CA SER A 47 31.74 -41.08 11.31
C SER A 47 31.59 -39.63 11.79
N GLU A 48 32.67 -38.97 12.20
CA GLU A 48 32.65 -37.56 12.62
C GLU A 48 32.26 -36.62 11.46
N LEU A 49 32.82 -36.85 10.27
CA LEU A 49 32.51 -36.06 9.07
C LEU A 49 31.05 -36.26 8.61
N LEU A 50 30.52 -37.47 8.67
CA LEU A 50 29.12 -37.72 8.31
C LEU A 50 28.14 -37.03 9.27
N LEU A 51 28.43 -37.02 10.57
CA LEU A 51 27.64 -36.26 11.55
C LEU A 51 27.66 -34.76 11.27
N GLU A 52 28.82 -34.21 10.93
CA GLU A 52 28.96 -32.80 10.55
C GLU A 52 28.17 -32.51 9.26
N VAL A 53 28.21 -33.39 8.26
CA VAL A 53 27.41 -33.23 7.02
C VAL A 53 25.92 -33.16 7.34
N ASP A 54 25.41 -34.01 8.23
CA ASP A 54 24.01 -34.00 8.61
C ASP A 54 23.61 -32.74 9.39
N ASP A 55 24.46 -32.26 10.31
CA ASP A 55 24.26 -30.98 10.98
C ASP A 55 24.21 -29.81 9.98
N ARG A 56 25.14 -29.78 9.01
CA ARG A 56 25.15 -28.74 7.96
C ARG A 56 23.93 -28.82 7.04
N LYS A 57 23.43 -30.02 6.72
CA LYS A 57 22.16 -30.19 5.97
C LYS A 57 20.96 -29.66 6.76
N SER A 58 20.92 -29.89 8.08
CA SER A 58 19.89 -29.34 8.97
C SER A 58 19.92 -27.81 9.00
N GLN A 59 21.10 -27.23 9.22
CA GLN A 59 21.30 -25.78 9.21
C GLN A 59 20.93 -25.14 7.87
N LEU A 60 21.29 -25.78 6.75
CA LEU A 60 20.89 -25.34 5.41
C LEU A 60 19.36 -25.32 5.26
N SER A 61 18.68 -26.36 5.76
CA SER A 61 17.21 -26.44 5.71
C SER A 61 16.55 -25.32 6.51
N MET A 62 17.07 -25.02 7.70
CA MET A 62 16.64 -23.89 8.53
C MET A 62 16.89 -22.55 7.83
N ALA A 63 18.07 -22.37 7.24
CA ALA A 63 18.42 -21.16 6.49
C ALA A 63 17.50 -20.95 5.28
N MET A 64 17.18 -22.01 4.54
CA MET A 64 16.23 -21.97 3.43
C MET A 64 14.82 -21.61 3.88
N ALA A 65 14.35 -22.16 5.00
CA ALA A 65 13.04 -21.83 5.57
C ALA A 65 12.96 -20.37 6.01
N SER A 66 14.00 -19.88 6.71
CA SER A 66 14.12 -18.48 7.12
C SER A 66 14.15 -17.52 5.93
N PHE A 67 14.93 -17.86 4.89
CA PHE A 67 15.00 -17.10 3.65
C PHE A 67 13.64 -17.01 2.94
N LYS A 68 12.93 -18.13 2.80
CA LYS A 68 11.56 -18.15 2.24
C LYS A 68 10.61 -17.27 3.06
N LYS A 69 10.67 -17.35 4.39
CA LYS A 69 9.82 -16.55 5.28
C LYS A 69 10.10 -15.05 5.11
N ALA A 70 11.37 -14.65 5.06
CA ALA A 70 11.75 -13.26 4.82
C ALA A 70 11.22 -12.74 3.48
N ASN A 71 11.29 -13.56 2.42
CA ASN A 71 10.77 -13.18 1.10
C ASN A 71 9.26 -12.98 1.08
N ILE A 72 8.52 -13.87 1.75
CA ILE A 72 7.06 -13.75 1.85
C ILE A 72 6.68 -12.47 2.60
N VAL A 73 7.35 -12.18 3.71
CA VAL A 73 7.11 -10.97 4.49
C VAL A 73 7.41 -9.71 3.67
N ALA A 74 8.55 -9.65 3.00
CA ALA A 74 8.91 -8.53 2.15
C ALA A 74 7.91 -8.32 1.00
N ALA A 75 7.54 -9.39 0.29
CA ALA A 75 6.56 -9.32 -0.79
C ALA A 75 5.18 -8.84 -0.29
N CYS A 76 4.76 -9.28 0.90
CA CYS A 76 3.50 -8.85 1.50
C CYS A 76 3.52 -7.35 1.88
N ILE A 77 4.65 -6.85 2.39
CA ILE A 77 4.82 -5.44 2.72
C ILE A 77 4.77 -4.58 1.44
N ILE A 78 5.47 -5.01 0.38
CA ILE A 78 5.46 -4.30 -0.91
C ILE A 78 4.05 -4.26 -1.50
N ASP A 79 3.33 -5.38 -1.50
CA ASP A 79 1.94 -5.46 -1.98
C ASP A 79 1.00 -4.57 -1.15
N LYS A 80 1.19 -4.55 0.17
CA LYS A 80 0.41 -3.68 1.06
C LYS A 80 0.64 -2.20 0.75
N ILE A 81 1.90 -1.76 0.62
CA ILE A 81 2.25 -0.38 0.27
C ILE A 81 1.64 0.00 -1.08
N SER A 82 1.78 -0.88 -2.08
CA SER A 82 1.22 -0.66 -3.43
C SER A 82 -0.31 -0.50 -3.40
N LYS A 83 -1.00 -1.29 -2.57
CA LYS A 83 -2.46 -1.19 -2.39
C LYS A 83 -2.85 0.09 -1.66
N ASP A 84 -2.15 0.46 -0.59
CA ASP A 84 -2.42 1.67 0.17
C ASP A 84 -2.23 2.92 -0.69
N GLU A 85 -1.21 2.95 -1.56
CA GLU A 85 -0.98 4.03 -2.55
C GLU A 85 -2.13 4.14 -3.57
N LEU A 86 -2.62 3.02 -4.10
CA LEU A 86 -3.77 3.01 -5.01
C LEU A 86 -5.06 3.50 -4.35
N LEU A 87 -5.32 3.07 -3.12
CA LEU A 87 -6.53 3.45 -2.38
C LEU A 87 -6.50 4.91 -1.95
N SER A 88 -5.37 5.41 -1.45
CA SER A 88 -5.21 6.82 -1.06
C SER A 88 -5.40 7.77 -2.25
N THR A 89 -4.90 7.40 -3.44
CA THR A 89 -5.12 8.16 -4.68
C THR A 89 -6.61 8.24 -5.03
N SER A 90 -7.37 7.16 -4.81
CA SER A 90 -8.83 7.13 -5.03
C SER A 90 -9.57 8.00 -4.02
N ASP A 91 -9.19 7.97 -2.74
CA ASP A 91 -9.82 8.77 -1.69
C ASP A 91 -9.62 10.28 -1.89
N GLU A 92 -8.43 10.68 -2.34
CA GLU A 92 -8.17 12.08 -2.70
C GLU A 92 -9.05 12.55 -3.87
N GLN A 93 -9.18 11.72 -4.92
CA GLN A 93 -10.06 12.02 -6.05
C GLN A 93 -11.54 12.08 -5.62
N GLN A 94 -12.00 11.16 -4.78
CA GLN A 94 -13.37 11.17 -4.26
C GLN A 94 -13.65 12.41 -3.39
N ASN A 95 -12.69 12.80 -2.54
CA ASN A 95 -12.81 14.01 -1.73
C ASN A 95 -12.88 15.28 -2.59
N LEU A 96 -12.10 15.36 -3.68
CA LEU A 96 -12.16 16.46 -4.63
C LEU A 96 -13.52 16.53 -5.34
N LEU A 97 -14.06 15.39 -5.77
CA LEU A 97 -15.39 15.30 -6.40
C LEU A 97 -16.50 15.73 -5.44
N ARG A 98 -16.46 15.25 -4.20
CA ARG A 98 -17.41 15.63 -3.15
C ARG A 98 -17.36 17.13 -2.87
N LYS A 99 -16.17 17.72 -2.73
CA LYS A 99 -15.99 19.17 -2.53
C LYS A 99 -16.49 20.01 -3.70
N ARG A 100 -16.46 19.50 -4.94
CA ARG A 100 -17.07 20.17 -6.11
C ARG A 100 -18.60 20.13 -6.03
N ARG A 101 -19.18 18.97 -5.69
CA ARG A 101 -20.62 18.79 -5.54
C ARG A 101 -21.20 19.71 -4.45
N ASP A 102 -20.53 19.78 -3.30
CA ASP A 102 -20.96 20.62 -2.18
C ASP A 102 -20.96 22.12 -2.54
N ARG A 103 -19.94 22.58 -3.29
CA ARG A 103 -19.91 23.96 -3.79
C ARG A 103 -21.02 24.27 -4.78
N GLN A 104 -21.31 23.34 -5.68
CA GLN A 104 -22.39 23.51 -6.64
C GLN A 104 -23.75 23.57 -5.94
N HIS A 105 -24.00 22.67 -4.99
CA HIS A 105 -25.22 22.67 -4.18
C HIS A 105 -25.38 23.96 -3.36
N PHE A 106 -24.28 24.47 -2.80
CA PHE A 106 -24.30 25.76 -2.09
C PHE A 106 -24.66 26.92 -3.01
N ALA A 107 -24.07 27.00 -4.21
CA ALA A 107 -24.37 28.05 -5.19
C ALA A 107 -25.84 27.99 -5.66
N GLU A 108 -26.37 26.80 -5.92
CA GLU A 108 -27.79 26.61 -6.27
C GLU A 108 -28.73 27.05 -5.14
N THR A 109 -28.38 26.77 -3.89
CA THR A 109 -29.16 27.18 -2.72
C THR A 109 -29.11 28.70 -2.54
N ALA A 110 -27.94 29.31 -2.72
CA ALA A 110 -27.76 30.77 -2.66
C ALA A 110 -28.59 31.47 -3.74
N ASN A 111 -28.56 30.99 -4.99
CA ASN A 111 -29.37 31.56 -6.07
C ASN A 111 -30.87 31.47 -5.77
N LYS A 112 -31.37 30.33 -5.30
CA LYS A 112 -32.77 30.17 -4.89
C LYS A 112 -33.16 31.13 -3.77
N ALA A 113 -32.26 31.40 -2.82
CA ALA A 113 -32.50 32.37 -1.75
C ALA A 113 -32.56 33.80 -2.29
N THR A 114 -31.65 34.16 -3.20
CA THR A 114 -31.63 35.46 -3.87
C THR A 114 -32.89 35.69 -4.71
N ASP A 115 -33.35 34.69 -5.45
CA ASP A 115 -34.59 34.77 -6.24
C ASP A 115 -35.81 35.04 -5.36
N ARG A 116 -35.90 34.35 -4.21
CA ARG A 116 -36.96 34.58 -3.23
C ARG A 116 -36.89 36.00 -2.65
N LEU A 117 -35.70 36.49 -2.31
CA LEU A 117 -35.53 37.85 -1.80
C LEU A 117 -35.90 38.90 -2.85
N MET A 118 -35.53 38.70 -4.11
CA MET A 118 -35.95 39.59 -5.20
C MET A 118 -37.46 39.59 -5.39
N SER A 119 -38.11 38.42 -5.32
CA SER A 119 -39.57 38.33 -5.39
C SER A 119 -40.24 39.10 -4.25
N ILE A 120 -39.75 38.93 -3.01
CA ILE A 120 -40.27 39.66 -1.84
C ILE A 120 -40.09 41.17 -2.02
N SER A 121 -38.91 41.60 -2.46
CA SER A 121 -38.61 43.01 -2.71
C SER A 121 -39.54 43.61 -3.76
N ARG A 122 -39.79 42.90 -4.87
CA ARG A 122 -40.74 43.34 -5.90
C ARG A 122 -42.15 43.46 -5.34
N THR A 123 -42.64 42.45 -4.63
CA THR A 123 -43.98 42.50 -4.03
C THR A 123 -44.10 43.62 -3.01
N LEU A 124 -43.07 43.86 -2.20
CA LEU A 124 -43.06 44.94 -1.23
C LEU A 124 -43.13 46.30 -1.93
N ALA A 125 -42.31 46.52 -2.95
CA ALA A 125 -42.34 47.74 -3.75
C ALA A 125 -43.71 47.97 -4.41
N GLU A 126 -44.32 46.93 -4.97
CA GLU A 126 -45.68 47.00 -5.53
C GLU A 126 -46.72 47.35 -4.47
N THR A 127 -46.66 46.74 -3.28
CA THR A 127 -47.59 47.08 -2.18
C THR A 127 -47.40 48.51 -1.68
N THR A 128 -46.16 49.00 -1.58
CA THR A 128 -45.86 50.38 -1.20
C THR A 128 -46.39 51.35 -2.25
N GLN A 129 -46.17 51.10 -3.54
CA GLN A 129 -46.71 51.92 -4.62
C GLN A 129 -48.24 51.95 -4.59
N ARG A 130 -48.89 50.79 -4.41
CA ARG A 130 -50.36 50.72 -4.29
C ARG A 130 -50.86 51.50 -3.08
N SER A 131 -50.17 51.40 -1.93
CA SER A 131 -50.54 52.17 -0.74
C SER A 131 -50.40 53.68 -0.96
N ALA A 132 -49.36 54.14 -1.65
CA ALA A 132 -49.16 55.55 -1.99
C ALA A 132 -50.28 56.06 -2.92
N ASN A 133 -50.57 55.34 -4.02
CA ASN A 133 -51.63 55.71 -4.96
C ASN A 133 -53.02 55.77 -4.29
N THR A 134 -53.31 54.84 -3.38
CA THR A 134 -54.59 54.81 -2.65
C THR A 134 -54.71 56.01 -1.71
N LEU A 135 -53.62 56.41 -1.07
CA LEU A 135 -53.57 57.57 -0.18
C LEU A 135 -53.73 58.89 -0.96
N GLU A 136 -53.13 58.98 -2.14
CA GLU A 136 -53.30 60.11 -3.07
C GLU A 136 -54.74 60.25 -3.59
N THR A 137 -55.46 59.15 -3.75
CA THR A 137 -56.87 59.16 -4.22
C THR A 137 -57.86 59.53 -3.11
N LEU A 138 -57.44 59.51 -1.83
CA LEU A 138 -58.25 59.83 -0.66
C LEU A 138 -58.02 61.25 -0.12
N CYS A 139 -57.08 62.02 -0.72
CA CYS A 139 -56.83 63.44 -0.46
C CYS A 139 -57.50 64.32 -1.51
#